data_AF-A0A3F2ZVH8-F1
#
_entry.id   AF-A0A3F2ZVH8-F1
#
_cell.length_a   1.000
_cell.length_b   1.000
_cell.length_c   1.000
_cell.angle_alpha   90.00
_cell.angle_beta   90.00
_cell.angle_gamma   90.00
#
_symmetry.space_group_name_H-M   'P 1'
#
loop_
_entity.id
_entity.type
_entity.pdbx_description
1 polymer ?
#
loop_
_entity_poly.entity_id
_entity_poly.type
_entity_poly.pdbx_seq_one_letter_code
_entity_poly.pdbx_strand_id
1 'polypeptide(L)' 'MEDIKVTVTQKKREETIDKILELIEEELSGIDITAIFTKKLLEDTIKVLEYKCMETSLKSINKGVNEGH' A
#
# COMPACT_ATOMS: atom_id res chain seq x y z
N MET A 1 -4.58 -11.04 -19.96
CA MET A 1 -4.83 -10.56 -18.59
C MET A 1 -5.54 -9.24 -18.77
N GLU A 2 -6.79 -9.15 -18.32
CA GLU A 2 -7.67 -7.99 -18.59
C GLU A 2 -6.97 -6.68 -18.19
N ASP A 3 -6.82 -5.82 -19.19
CA ASP A 3 -6.39 -4.44 -19.07
C ASP A 3 -7.26 -3.72 -18.04
N ILE A 4 -6.76 -3.55 -16.81
CA ILE A 4 -7.29 -2.55 -15.88
C ILE A 4 -6.93 -1.18 -16.47
N LYS A 5 -7.64 -0.76 -17.52
CA LYS A 5 -7.55 0.59 -18.06
C LYS A 5 -8.44 1.51 -17.23
N VAL A 6 -8.12 1.61 -15.94
CA VAL A 6 -8.53 2.75 -15.12
C VAL A 6 -7.51 3.82 -15.45
N THR A 7 -7.85 4.74 -16.35
CA THR A 7 -7.00 5.91 -16.66
C THR A 7 -6.97 6.84 -15.45
N VAL A 8 -6.15 6.48 -14.46
CA VAL A 8 -5.78 7.36 -13.36
C VAL A 8 -4.97 8.50 -13.97
N THR A 9 -5.40 9.74 -13.77
CA THR A 9 -4.65 10.91 -14.24
C THR A 9 -3.31 11.00 -13.51
N GLN A 10 -2.30 11.60 -14.15
CA GLN A 10 -1.00 11.82 -13.50
C GLN A 10 -1.15 12.55 -12.16
N LYS A 11 -1.96 13.61 -12.13
CA LYS A 11 -2.30 14.35 -10.91
C LYS A 11 -2.83 13.43 -9.81
N LYS A 12 -3.75 12.50 -10.14
CA LYS A 12 -4.31 11.59 -9.14
C LYS A 12 -3.27 10.58 -8.63
N ARG A 13 -2.32 10.18 -9.47
CA ARG A 13 -1.18 9.35 -9.05
C ARG A 13 -0.28 10.10 -8.08
N GLU A 14 0.09 11.34 -8.39
CA GLU A 14 0.90 12.21 -7.54
C GLU A 14 0.22 12.46 -6.19
N GLU A 15 -1.06 12.88 -6.18
CA GLU A 15 -1.85 13.04 -4.94
C GLU A 15 -1.93 11.77 -4.09
N THR A 16 -1.90 10.59 -4.72
CA THR A 16 -1.95 9.32 -3.98
C THR A 16 -0.59 8.98 -3.39
N ILE A 17 0.50 9.26 -4.11
CA ILE A 17 1.86 9.09 -3.61
C ILE A 17 2.06 9.98 -2.38
N ASP A 18 1.66 11.25 -2.46
CA ASP A 18 1.79 12.19 -1.34
C ASP A 18 1.07 11.68 -0.08
N LYS A 19 -0.18 11.19 -0.24
CA LYS A 19 -0.94 10.60 0.88
C LYS A 19 -0.31 9.34 1.47
N ILE A 20 0.34 8.53 0.64
CA ILE A 20 1.06 7.34 1.12
C ILE A 20 2.29 7.78 1.93
N LEU A 21 2.99 8.83 1.50
CA LEU A 21 4.13 9.37 2.23
C LEU A 21 3.69 10.00 3.56
N GLU A 22 2.61 10.79 3.57
CA GLU A 22 2.01 11.35 4.79
C GLU A 22 1.65 10.24 5.78
N LEU A 23 1.00 9.16 5.32
CA LEU A 23 0.65 8.02 6.17
C LEU A 23 1.89 7.38 6.81
N ILE A 24 2.98 7.23 6.04
CA ILE A 24 4.22 6.63 6.56
C ILE A 24 4.86 7.53 7.61
N GLU A 25 4.86 8.85 7.40
CA GLU A 25 5.38 9.82 8.36
C GLU A 25 4.57 9.83 9.67
N GLU A 26 3.25 9.74 9.57
CA GLU A 26 2.35 9.70 10.74
C GLU A 26 2.54 8.40 11.56
N GLU A 27 2.49 7.24 10.89
CA GLU A 27 2.60 5.92 11.54
C GLU A 27 3.97 5.67 12.16
N LEU A 28 5.03 6.25 11.58
CA LEU A 28 6.41 6.10 12.06
C LEU A 28 6.91 7.38 12.74
N SER A 29 6.00 8.20 13.25
CA SER A 29 6.34 9.42 13.97
C SER A 29 7.33 9.16 15.11
N GLY A 30 8.35 10.02 15.21
CA GLY A 30 9.44 9.86 16.17
C GLY A 30 10.60 8.97 15.71
N ILE A 31 10.52 8.42 14.50
CA ILE A 31 11.63 7.71 13.83
C ILE A 31 12.11 8.58 12.66
N ASP A 32 13.43 8.71 12.48
CA ASP A 32 14.00 9.38 11.31
C ASP A 32 13.86 8.46 10.08
N ILE A 33 12.79 8.67 9.32
CA ILE A 33 12.46 7.87 8.14
C ILE A 33 13.23 8.40 6.93
N THR A 34 14.19 7.60 6.48
CA THR A 34 14.93 7.90 5.25
C THR A 34 14.18 7.44 4.00
N ALA A 35 14.43 8.12 2.87
CA ALA A 35 13.90 7.68 1.58
C ALA A 35 14.28 6.22 1.22
N ILE A 36 15.45 5.75 1.68
CA ILE A 36 15.92 4.37 1.50
C ILE A 36 15.01 3.40 2.26
N PHE A 37 14.63 3.74 3.49
CA PHE A 37 13.69 2.95 4.27
C PHE A 37 12.33 2.87 3.58
N THR A 38 11.78 4.00 3.14
CA THR A 38 10.48 4.05 2.45
C THR A 38 10.47 3.20 1.18
N LYS A 39 11.56 3.21 0.41
CA LYS A 39 11.74 2.30 -0.73
C LYS A 39 11.67 0.84 -0.28
N LYS A 40 12.33 0.48 0.82
CA LYS A 40 12.34 -0.90 1.33
C LYS A 40 10.97 -1.34 1.82
N LEU A 41 10.26 -0.46 2.51
CA LEU A 41 8.89 -0.69 2.96
C LEU A 41 7.95 -0.96 1.78
N LEU A 42 8.10 -0.23 0.67
CA LEU A 42 7.33 -0.47 -0.55
C LEU A 42 7.64 -1.84 -1.18
N GLU A 43 8.92 -2.22 -1.27
CA GLU A 43 9.33 -3.56 -1.75
C GLU A 43 8.70 -4.68 -0.92
N ASP A 44 8.73 -4.55 0.41
CA ASP A 44 8.17 -5.57 1.31
C ASP A 44 6.63 -5.58 1.26
N THR A 45 6.00 -4.42 1.09
CA THR A 45 4.54 -4.31 0.86
C THR A 45 4.13 -5.05 -0.41
N ILE A 46 4.87 -4.90 -1.51
CA ILE A 46 4.60 -5.62 -2.75
C ILE A 46 4.69 -7.13 -2.53
N LYS A 47 5.74 -7.63 -1.87
CA LYS A 47 5.86 -9.08 -1.57
C LYS A 47 4.70 -9.60 -0.73
N VAL A 48 4.29 -8.84 0.29
CA VAL A 48 3.14 -9.19 1.14
C VAL A 48 1.84 -9.18 0.34
N LEU A 49 1.65 -8.21 -0.56
CA LEU A 49 0.50 -8.17 -1.46
C LEU A 49 0.50 -9.35 -2.42
N GLU A 50 1.62 -9.66 -3.06
CA GLU A 50 1.75 -10.82 -3.95
C GLU A 50 1.43 -12.12 -3.21
N TYR A 51 2.01 -12.31 -2.02
CA TYR A 51 1.72 -13.46 -1.15
C TYR A 51 0.24 -13.54 -0.77
N LYS A 52 -0.34 -12.45 -0.26
CA LYS A 52 -1.75 -12.42 0.16
C LYS A 52 -2.72 -12.56 -1.01
N CYS A 53 -2.38 -12.04 -2.19
CA CYS A 53 -3.18 -12.21 -3.41
C CYS A 53 -3.15 -13.65 -3.92
N MET A 54 -2.06 -14.40 -3.68
CA MET A 54 -2.02 -15.84 -3.95
C MET A 54 -2.91 -16.64 -2.99
N GLU A 55 -3.11 -16.16 -1.76
CA GLU A 55 -3.93 -16.83 -0.75
C GLU A 55 -5.40 -16.38 -0.71
N THR A 56 -5.73 -15.20 -1.24
CA THR A 56 -7.09 -14.62 -1.09
C THR A 56 -7.35 -13.40 -1.99
N SER A 57 -8.62 -13.16 -2.36
CA SER A 57 -9.02 -11.97 -3.13
C SER A 57 -8.80 -10.66 -2.37
N LEU A 58 -8.47 -9.57 -3.10
CA LEU A 58 -8.23 -8.23 -2.57
C LEU A 58 -9.38 -7.69 -1.67
N LYS A 59 -10.62 -8.11 -1.92
CA LYS A 59 -11.81 -7.78 -1.10
C LYS A 59 -11.75 -8.37 0.32
N SER A 60 -11.03 -9.47 0.52
CA SER A 60 -10.98 -10.16 1.83
C SER A 60 -9.77 -9.72 2.67
N ILE A 61 -8.73 -9.16 2.06
CA ILE A 61 -7.56 -8.61 2.77
C ILE A 61 -7.95 -7.38 3.62
N ASN A 62 -8.85 -6.52 3.11
CA ASN A 62 -9.26 -5.29 3.78
C ASN A 62 -10.39 -5.50 4.82
N LYS A 63 -10.98 -6.70 4.88
CA LYS A 63 -12.14 -7.02 5.76
C LYS A 63 -11.79 -7.90 6.96
N GLY A 64 -10.59 -8.45 7.05
CA GLY A 64 -10.23 -9.48 8.04
C GLY A 64 -9.69 -9.01 9.39
N VAL A 65 -9.67 -7.71 9.70
CA VAL A 65 -9.13 -7.21 10.99
C VAL A 65 -10.23 -6.96 12.05
N ASN A 66 -11.51 -6.97 11.67
CA ASN A 66 -12.60 -6.84 12.64
C ASN A 66 -13.69 -7.86 12.35
N GLU A 67 -13.57 -9.04 12.95
CA GLU A 67 -14.68 -9.80 13.56
C GLU A 67 -14.06 -11.02 14.23
N GLY A 68 -13.79 -10.89 15.53
CA GLY A 68 -13.59 -12.04 16.39
C GLY A 68 -14.92 -12.76 16.55
N HIS A 69 -14.93 -14.07 16.30
CA HIS A 69 -15.64 -15.10 17.04
C HIS A 69 -15.21 -16.49 16.54
#